data_AF-A0A1J3HDU5-F1
#
_entry.id   AF-A0A1J3HDU5-F1
#
_cell.length_a   1.000
_cell.length_b   1.000
_cell.length_c   1.000
_cell.angle_alpha   90.00
_cell.angle_beta   90.00
_cell.angle_gamma   90.00
#
_symmetry.space_group_name_H-M   'P 1'
#
loop_
_entity.id
_entity.type
_entity.pdbx_description
1 polymer ?
#
loop_
_entity_poly.entity_id
_entity_poly.type
_entity_poly.pdbx_seq_one_letter_code
_entity_poly.pdbx_strand_id
1 'polypeptide(L)' 'MESVESCSVPPGFRFHPTDEELVGYYLRKKVASQKIDLDVIRDIDLYKIEPWDLQERCRIGYEEQKEWY' A
#
# COMPACT_ATOMS: atom_id res chain seq x y z
N MET A 1 11.86 -3.55 -18.66
CA MET A 1 11.89 -4.13 -17.30
C MET A 1 12.11 -2.94 -16.38
N GLU A 2 11.03 -2.30 -15.94
CA GLU A 2 11.16 -1.13 -15.07
C GLU A 2 11.67 -1.61 -13.72
N SER A 3 12.91 -1.23 -13.42
CA SER A 3 13.54 -1.41 -12.13
C SER A 3 12.68 -0.70 -11.10
N VAL A 4 11.98 -1.44 -10.26
CA VAL A 4 11.47 -0.89 -9.00
C VAL A 4 12.69 -0.41 -8.24
N GLU A 5 12.90 0.90 -8.20
CA GLU A 5 13.90 1.48 -7.31
C GLU A 5 13.49 1.05 -5.91
N SER A 6 14.28 0.15 -5.31
CA SER A 6 14.22 -0.08 -3.88
C SER A 6 14.67 1.22 -3.23
N CYS A 7 13.74 2.13 -3.02
CA CYS A 7 13.93 3.29 -2.18
C CYS A 7 14.51 2.73 -0.88
N SER A 8 15.77 3.04 -0.58
CA SER A 8 16.52 2.45 0.54
C SER A 8 15.96 3.04 1.83
N VAL A 9 14.75 2.63 2.19
CA VAL A 9 14.07 3.10 3.39
C VAL A 9 14.81 2.52 4.59
N PRO A 10 15.21 3.35 5.58
CA PRO A 10 15.90 2.85 6.75
C PRO A 10 15.07 1.78 7.48
N PRO A 11 15.72 0.80 8.12
CA PRO A 11 15.03 -0.18 8.95
C PRO A 11 14.11 0.49 9.97
N GLY A 12 12.89 -0.03 10.12
CA GLY A 12 11.87 0.49 11.02
C GLY A 12 11.00 1.61 10.44
N PHE A 13 11.32 2.13 9.25
CA PHE A 13 10.38 2.97 8.53
C PHE A 13 9.28 2.09 7.91
N ARG A 14 8.03 2.43 8.21
CA ARG A 14 6.87 1.68 7.76
C ARG A 14 5.80 2.62 7.27
N PHE A 15 4.96 2.11 6.38
CA PHE A 15 3.73 2.79 6.01
C PHE A 15 2.78 2.76 7.20
N HIS A 16 2.52 3.93 7.78
CA HIS A 16 1.61 4.11 8.92
C HIS A 16 0.95 5.50 8.83
N PRO A 17 0.11 5.72 7.80
CA PRO A 17 -0.51 7.01 7.54
C PRO A 17 -1.55 7.37 8.60
N THR A 18 -1.83 8.66 8.79
CA THR A 18 -3.00 9.10 9.56
C THR A 18 -4.29 8.99 8.73
N ASP A 19 -5.45 9.09 9.37
CA ASP A 19 -6.75 9.11 8.67
C ASP A 19 -6.83 10.28 7.67
N GLU A 20 -6.29 11.45 8.03
CA GLU A 20 -6.24 12.61 7.16
C GLU A 20 -5.34 12.36 5.94
N GLU A 21 -4.24 11.62 6.09
CA GLU A 21 -3.37 11.25 4.98
C GLU A 21 -4.04 10.20 4.08
N LEU A 22 -4.67 9.18 4.65
CA LEU A 22 -5.41 8.16 3.91
C LEU A 22 -6.49 8.78 3.03
N VAL A 23 -7.33 9.66 3.59
CA VAL A 23 -8.44 10.26 2.85
C VAL A 23 -7.96 11.43 1.99
N GLY A 24 -7.22 12.37 2.59
CA GLY A 24 -6.86 13.65 1.99
C GLY A 24 -5.76 13.55 0.93
N TYR A 25 -4.87 12.55 1.04
CA TYR A 25 -3.81 12.31 0.07
C TYR A 25 -4.11 11.09 -0.80
N TYR A 26 -4.19 9.89 -0.23
CA TYR A 26 -4.23 8.65 -1.02
C TYR A 26 -5.55 8.48 -1.77
N LEU A 27 -6.67 8.48 -1.06
CA LEU A 27 -7.99 8.29 -1.66
C LEU A 27 -8.31 9.44 -2.63
N ARG A 28 -8.05 10.68 -2.23
CA ARG A 28 -8.28 11.86 -3.07
C ARG A 28 -7.50 11.78 -4.39
N LYS A 29 -6.21 11.43 -4.34
CA LYS A 29 -5.39 11.27 -5.55
C LYS A 29 -5.91 10.14 -6.43
N LYS A 30 -6.28 9.00 -5.84
CA LYS A 30 -6.83 7.84 -6.56
C LYS A 30 -8.11 8.20 -7.32
N VAL A 31 -9.06 8.86 -6.67
CA VAL A 31 -10.31 9.31 -7.31
C VAL A 31 -10.04 10.34 -8.42
N ALA A 32 -9.05 11.21 -8.24
CA ALA A 32 -8.63 12.18 -9.25
C ALA A 32 -7.74 11.58 -10.37
N SER A 33 -7.49 10.27 -10.37
CA SER A 33 -6.56 9.59 -11.29
C SER A 33 -5.15 10.23 -11.30
N GLN A 34 -4.73 10.76 -10.16
CA GLN A 34 -3.41 11.35 -9.97
C GLN A 34 -2.40 10.28 -9.55
N LYS A 35 -1.14 10.46 -9.97
CA LYS A 35 -0.04 9.57 -9.58
C LYS A 35 0.17 9.61 -8.06
N ILE A 36 0.23 8.43 -7.46
CA ILE A 36 0.66 8.21 -6.08
C ILE A 36 2.08 7.67 -6.16
N ASP A 37 3.03 8.34 -5.50
CA ASP A 37 4.45 8.03 -5.63
C ASP A 37 4.86 6.72 -4.94
N LEU A 38 3.99 6.19 -4.08
CA LEU A 38 4.21 4.97 -3.32
C LEU A 38 3.20 3.91 -3.75
N ASP A 39 3.68 2.79 -4.29
CA ASP A 39 2.88 1.61 -4.64
C ASP A 39 2.64 0.74 -3.38
N VAL A 40 2.04 1.33 -2.35
CA VAL A 40 1.82 0.71 -1.03
C VAL A 40 0.38 0.34 -0.75
N ILE A 41 -0.57 0.77 -1.58
CA ILE A 41 -2.00 0.44 -1.48
C ILE A 41 -2.38 -0.38 -2.71
N ARG A 42 -2.88 -1.61 -2.52
CA ARG A 42 -3.12 -2.55 -3.63
C ARG A 42 -4.55 -2.42 -4.15
N ASP A 43 -4.69 -2.42 -5.47
CA ASP A 43 -6.00 -2.45 -6.13
C ASP A 43 -6.53 -3.89 -6.16
N ILE A 44 -7.44 -4.20 -5.23
CA ILE A 44 -8.10 -5.50 -5.14
C ILE A 44 -9.59 -5.36 -4.91
N ASP A 45 -10.35 -6.35 -5.37
CA ASP A 45 -11.76 -6.49 -5.03
C ASP A 45 -11.87 -7.23 -3.69
N LEU A 46 -11.95 -6.46 -2.61
CA LEU A 46 -12.03 -6.97 -1.24
C LEU A 46 -13.20 -7.94 -1.01
N TYR A 47 -14.28 -7.83 -1.79
CA TYR A 47 -15.47 -8.68 -1.63
C TYR A 47 -15.37 -10.03 -2.35
N LYS A 48 -14.30 -10.25 -3.12
CA LYS A 48 -14.04 -11.51 -3.83
C LYS A 48 -12.88 -12.32 -3.23
N ILE A 49 -12.36 -11.88 -2.09
CA ILE A 49 -11.25 -12.53 -1.43
C ILE A 49 -11.64 -12.90 -0.01
N GLU A 50 -11.11 -14.02 0.46
CA GLU A 50 -11.25 -14.36 1.85
C GLU A 50 -10.29 -13.53 2.69
N PRO A 51 -10.65 -13.15 3.92
CA PRO A 51 -9.81 -12.29 4.77
C PRO A 51 -8.39 -12.84 5.00
N TRP A 52 -8.22 -14.15 5.03
CA TRP A 52 -6.90 -14.79 5.20
C TRP A 52 -6.03 -14.75 3.93
N ASP A 53 -6.64 -14.63 2.74
CA ASP A 53 -5.91 -14.51 1.48
C ASP A 53 -5.34 -13.09 1.28
N LEU A 54 -5.81 -12.11 2.07
CA LEU A 54 -5.33 -10.72 2.02
C LEU A 54 -3.83 -10.63 2.24
N GLN A 55 -3.28 -11.46 3.15
CA GLN A 55 -1.86 -11.44 3.49
C GLN A 55 -0.98 -11.77 2.29
N GLU A 56 -1.38 -12.76 1.49
CA GLU A 56 -0.62 -13.18 0.31
C GLU A 56 -0.75 -12.15 -0.82
N ARG A 57 -1.94 -11.57 -1.00
CA ARG A 57 -2.23 -10.62 -2.09
C ARG A 57 -1.69 -9.21 -1.86
N CYS A 58 -1.56 -8.79 -0.60
CA CYS A 58 -1.17 -7.43 -0.22
C CYS A 58 0.22 -7.34 0.42
N ARG A 59 1.02 -8.42 0.39
CA ARG A 59 2.35 -8.41 1.00
C ARG A 59 3.28 -7.40 0.30
N ILE A 60 3.76 -6.42 1.06
CA ILE A 60 4.76 -5.44 0.60
C ILE A 60 6.10 -5.69 1.31
N GLY A 61 7.16 -5.94 0.54
CA GLY A 61 8.49 -6.18 1.12
C GLY A 61 8.62 -7.52 1.87
N TYR A 62 9.67 -7.63 2.68
CA TYR A 62 10.07 -8.90 3.32
C TYR A 62 9.69 -8.98 4.81
N GLU A 63 9.34 -7.86 5.44
CA GLU A 63 9.00 -7.79 6.86
C GLU A 63 7.56 -8.28 7.14
N GLU A 64 7.35 -8.72 8.39
CA GLU A 64 6.04 -9.14 8.88
C GLU A 64 5.11 -7.92 9.01
N GLN A 65 4.00 -7.95 8.26
CA GLN A 65 2.97 -6.90 8.28
C GLN A 65 1.81 -7.32 9.18
N LYS A 66 1.31 -6.36 9.96
CA LYS A 66 0.12 -6.52 10.81
C LYS A 66 -1.13 -5.87 10.23
N GLU A 67 -0.94 -4.99 9.24
CA GLU A 67 -1.96 -4.13 8.63
C GLU A 67 -1.74 -4.13 7.12
N TRP A 68 -2.83 -4.06 6.34
CA TRP A 68 -2.84 -4.05 4.87
C TRP A 68 -3.81 -2.97 4.37
N TYR A 69 -3.49 -2.37 3.22
CA TYR A 69 -4.24 -1.24 2.64
C TYR A 69 -4.58 -1.47 1.17
#